data_AF-A0A2J8IV38-F1
#
_entry.id   AF-A0A2J8IV38-F1
#
_cell.length_a   1.000
_cell.length_b   1.000
_cell.length_c   1.000
_cell.angle_alpha   90.00
_cell.angle_beta   90.00
_cell.angle_gamma   90.00
#
_symmetry.space_group_name_H-M   'P 1'
#
loop_
_entity.id
_entity.type
_entity.pdbx_description
1 polymer ?
#
loop_
_entity_poly.entity_id
_entity_poly.type
_entity_poly.pdbx_seq_one_letter_code
_entity_poly.pdbx_strand_id
1 'polypeptide(L)'
;MLSVVENGLDPQAAIPVIKKKLVGSVKALQKQHIISELEHLTFVNTDVGRCRAWLRLALNDGLMECYLKLLLQEQARLHEYYQPTALLRDAEEGEFLLSFLQGLTSLSFELSYKSAILNEWTLTPLALSGLCPLSELDPLSTSGAELQRKES
;
A
#
# COMPACT_ATOMS: atom_id res chain seq x y z
N MET A 1 13.56 15.38 -4.97
CA MET A 1 13.34 14.62 -3.72
C MET A 1 12.06 15.17 -3.09
N LEU A 2 10.91 14.86 -3.69
CA LEU A 2 9.60 15.36 -3.26
C LEU A 2 9.20 14.58 -2.01
N SER A 3 9.55 15.13 -0.86
CA SER A 3 9.25 14.54 0.43
C SER A 3 7.74 14.57 0.67
N VAL A 4 7.20 13.43 1.09
CA VAL A 4 5.86 13.19 1.68
C VAL A 4 5.49 14.19 2.80
N VAL A 5 6.45 15.02 3.24
CA VAL A 5 6.31 16.12 4.20
C VAL A 5 5.34 17.25 3.74
N GLU A 6 5.01 17.38 2.45
CA GLU A 6 4.03 18.39 2.00
C GLU A 6 2.55 18.04 2.29
N ASN A 7 2.23 16.84 2.81
CA ASN A 7 0.84 16.44 3.08
C ASN A 7 0.42 16.45 4.56
N GLY A 8 1.23 17.02 5.47
CA GLY A 8 0.77 17.35 6.83
C GLY A 8 0.17 16.20 7.64
N LEU A 9 0.51 14.95 7.32
CA LEU A 9 0.02 13.77 8.02
C LEU A 9 1.18 13.16 8.79
N ASP A 10 1.11 13.23 10.12
CA ASP A 10 2.08 12.59 11.02
C ASP A 10 2.28 11.12 10.59
N PRO A 11 3.51 10.67 10.27
CA PRO A 11 3.78 9.33 9.72
C PRO A 11 3.23 8.19 10.60
N GLN A 12 3.18 8.37 11.92
CA GLN A 12 2.57 7.41 12.85
C GLN A 12 1.04 7.39 12.77
N ALA A 13 0.39 8.53 12.53
CA ALA A 13 -1.05 8.64 12.29
C ALA A 13 -1.46 8.31 10.85
N ALA A 14 -0.53 8.44 9.89
CA ALA A 14 -0.76 8.19 8.47
C ALA A 14 -0.95 6.71 8.17
N ILE A 15 -0.18 5.82 8.81
CA ILE A 15 -0.28 4.37 8.63
C ILE A 15 -1.71 3.84 8.88
N PRO A 16 -2.37 4.09 10.03
CA PRO A 16 -3.73 3.62 10.26
C PRO A 16 -4.77 4.31 9.37
N VAL A 17 -4.54 5.57 8.98
CA VAL A 17 -5.43 6.33 8.10
C VAL A 17 -5.36 5.80 6.66
N ILE A 18 -4.17 5.57 6.13
CA ILE A 18 -3.93 4.90 4.83
C ILE A 18 -4.47 3.47 4.87
N LYS A 19 -4.22 2.72 5.97
CA LYS A 19 -4.72 1.36 6.18
C LYS A 19 -6.25 1.28 6.14
N LYS A 20 -6.97 2.22 6.76
CA LYS A 20 -8.44 2.24 6.76
C LYS A 20 -9.00 2.74 5.41
N LYS A 21 -8.36 3.75 4.80
CA LYS A 21 -8.83 4.40 3.56
C LYS A 21 -8.63 3.56 2.30
N LEU A 22 -7.49 2.87 2.17
CA LEU A 22 -7.19 2.05 1.00
C LEU A 22 -8.03 0.76 1.00
N VAL A 23 -8.24 0.16 2.18
CA VAL A 23 -9.06 -1.05 2.36
C VAL A 23 -10.53 -0.81 2.01
N GLY A 24 -11.12 0.33 2.43
CA GLY A 24 -12.50 0.67 2.08
C GLY A 24 -12.68 0.91 0.57
N SER A 25 -11.66 1.50 -0.07
CA SER A 25 -11.64 1.73 -1.52
C SER A 25 -11.57 0.40 -2.29
N VAL A 26 -10.69 -0.50 -1.88
CA VAL A 26 -10.51 -1.83 -2.47
C VAL A 26 -11.76 -2.71 -2.30
N LYS A 27 -12.38 -2.74 -1.11
CA LYS A 27 -13.56 -3.58 -0.83
C LYS A 27 -14.75 -3.29 -1.75
N ALA A 28 -14.99 -2.04 -2.12
CA ALA A 28 -16.12 -1.72 -3.00
C ALA A 28 -15.81 -1.71 -4.51
N LEU A 29 -14.56 -1.98 -4.92
CA LEU A 29 -14.20 -2.14 -6.35
C LEU A 29 -14.07 -3.59 -6.81
N GLN A 30 -14.03 -4.53 -5.87
CA GLN A 30 -13.81 -5.93 -6.18
C GLN A 30 -15.11 -6.64 -6.58
N LYS A 31 -15.16 -7.21 -7.79
CA LYS A 31 -16.17 -8.21 -8.17
C LYS A 31 -16.17 -9.34 -7.14
N GLN A 32 -17.36 -9.80 -6.75
CA GLN A 32 -17.62 -10.76 -5.66
C GLN A 32 -16.69 -12.00 -5.64
N HIS A 33 -16.21 -12.48 -6.79
CA HIS A 33 -15.31 -13.63 -6.89
C HIS A 33 -13.94 -13.43 -6.21
N ILE A 34 -13.34 -12.24 -6.33
CA ILE A 34 -12.03 -11.97 -5.73
C ILE A 34 -12.13 -11.76 -4.21
N ILE A 35 -13.25 -11.18 -3.75
CA ILE A 35 -13.53 -11.06 -2.32
C ILE A 35 -13.61 -12.44 -1.69
N SER A 36 -14.34 -13.38 -2.31
CA SER A 36 -14.44 -14.76 -1.82
C SER A 36 -13.07 -15.45 -1.75
N GLU A 37 -12.26 -15.36 -2.81
CA GLU A 37 -10.90 -15.92 -2.83
C GLU A 37 -10.01 -15.35 -1.71
N LEU A 38 -10.07 -14.03 -1.48
CA LEU A 38 -9.29 -13.36 -0.43
C LEU A 38 -9.81 -13.66 0.98
N GLU A 39 -11.13 -13.85 1.14
CA GLU A 39 -11.75 -14.22 2.41
C GLU A 39 -11.43 -15.66 2.82
N HIS A 40 -11.19 -16.55 1.85
CA HIS A 40 -10.80 -17.94 2.09
C HIS A 40 -9.28 -18.13 2.32
N LEU A 41 -8.48 -17.06 2.31
CA LEU A 41 -7.05 -17.16 2.61
C LEU A 41 -6.79 -17.49 4.08
N THR A 42 -6.41 -18.73 4.37
CA THR A 42 -6.14 -19.22 5.74
C THR A 42 -5.07 -18.42 6.49
N PHE A 43 -4.06 -17.91 5.77
CA PHE A 43 -2.90 -17.24 6.36
C PHE A 43 -3.00 -15.71 6.38
N VAL A 44 -4.02 -15.13 5.74
CA VAL A 44 -4.18 -13.68 5.59
C VAL A 44 -5.47 -13.23 6.28
N ASN A 45 -5.33 -12.71 7.50
CA ASN A 45 -6.47 -12.43 8.37
C ASN A 45 -6.66 -10.93 8.67
N THR A 46 -5.71 -10.09 8.27
CA THR A 46 -5.78 -8.64 8.43
C THR A 46 -6.26 -7.95 7.15
N ASP A 47 -6.90 -6.80 7.30
CA ASP A 47 -7.30 -5.99 6.15
C ASP A 47 -6.11 -5.52 5.30
N VAL A 48 -4.97 -5.21 5.92
CA VAL A 48 -3.73 -4.88 5.19
C VAL A 48 -3.22 -6.07 4.40
N GLY A 49 -3.24 -7.26 5.00
CA GLY A 49 -2.86 -8.49 4.34
C GLY A 49 -3.74 -8.79 3.14
N ARG A 50 -5.06 -8.65 3.28
CA ARG A 50 -6.01 -8.82 2.16
C ARG A 50 -5.75 -7.82 1.04
N CYS A 51 -5.51 -6.56 1.37
CA CYS A 51 -5.17 -5.53 0.39
C CYS A 51 -3.86 -5.84 -0.35
N ARG A 52 -2.83 -6.29 0.37
CA ARG A 52 -1.53 -6.66 -0.21
C ARG A 52 -1.58 -7.95 -1.02
N ALA A 53 -2.42 -8.91 -0.63
CA ALA A 53 -2.68 -10.12 -1.38
C ALA A 53 -3.44 -9.80 -2.67
N TRP A 54 -4.46 -8.96 -2.59
CA TRP A 54 -5.19 -8.47 -3.76
C TRP A 54 -4.30 -7.79 -4.78
N LEU A 55 -3.40 -6.90 -4.33
CA LEU A 55 -2.51 -6.19 -5.23
C LEU A 55 -1.59 -7.14 -6.00
N ARG A 56 -1.07 -8.17 -5.31
CA ARG A 56 -0.25 -9.21 -5.94
C ARG A 56 -1.05 -10.04 -6.94
N LEU A 57 -2.28 -10.41 -6.58
CA LEU A 57 -3.17 -11.16 -7.46
C LEU A 57 -3.51 -10.35 -8.71
N ALA A 58 -3.86 -9.07 -8.57
CA ALA A 58 -4.15 -8.18 -9.69
C ALA A 58 -2.97 -8.01 -10.65
N LEU A 59 -1.73 -8.03 -10.13
CA LEU A 59 -0.52 -8.00 -10.96
C LEU A 59 -0.29 -9.34 -11.68
N ASN A 60 -0.43 -10.47 -10.97
CA ASN A 60 -0.30 -11.80 -11.58
C ASN A 60 -1.31 -12.01 -12.73
N ASP A 61 -2.54 -11.50 -12.57
CA ASP A 61 -3.60 -11.61 -13.57
C ASP A 61 -3.54 -10.52 -14.66
N GLY A 62 -2.64 -9.54 -14.53
CA GLY A 62 -2.55 -8.39 -15.46
C GLY A 62 -3.75 -7.45 -15.41
N LEU A 63 -4.52 -7.45 -14.31
CA LEU A 63 -5.77 -6.70 -14.16
C LEU A 63 -5.63 -5.38 -13.40
N MET A 64 -4.42 -5.03 -12.97
CA MET A 64 -4.16 -3.86 -12.12
C MET A 64 -4.63 -2.54 -12.77
N GLU A 65 -4.34 -2.34 -14.05
CA GLU A 65 -4.79 -1.15 -14.80
C GLU A 65 -6.32 -1.06 -14.81
N CYS A 66 -7.00 -2.16 -15.15
CA CYS A 66 -8.46 -2.23 -15.19
C CYS A 66 -9.09 -1.87 -13.85
N TYR A 67 -8.55 -2.39 -12.75
CA TYR A 67 -9.06 -2.07 -11.41
C TYR A 67 -8.80 -0.63 -11.01
N LEU A 68 -7.63 -0.08 -11.33
CA LEU A 68 -7.36 1.33 -11.06
C LEU A 68 -8.27 2.24 -11.89
N LYS A 69 -8.52 1.90 -13.15
CA LYS A 69 -9.44 2.65 -14.02
C LYS A 69 -10.86 2.70 -13.43
N LEU A 70 -11.34 1.58 -12.90
CA LEU A 70 -12.63 1.53 -12.19
C LEU A 70 -12.61 2.38 -10.91
N LEU A 71 -11.51 2.37 -10.14
CA LEU A 71 -11.35 3.25 -8.97
C LEU A 71 -11.45 4.72 -9.34
N LEU A 72 -10.74 5.13 -10.40
CA LEU A 72 -10.69 6.50 -10.88
C LEU A 72 -12.04 6.99 -11.43
N GLN A 73 -12.95 6.09 -11.83
CA GLN A 73 -14.31 6.45 -12.21
C GLN A 73 -15.20 6.78 -11.01
N GLU A 74 -14.90 6.25 -9.82
CA GLU A 74 -15.67 6.45 -8.60
C GLU A 74 -15.27 7.71 -7.83
N GLN A 75 -15.40 8.86 -8.48
CA GLN A 75 -14.98 10.17 -7.94
C GLN A 75 -15.58 10.47 -6.56
N ALA A 76 -16.87 10.19 -6.34
CA ALA A 76 -17.51 10.42 -5.03
C ALA A 76 -16.78 9.72 -3.87
N ARG A 77 -16.34 8.47 -4.09
CA ARG A 77 -15.58 7.71 -3.08
C ARG A 77 -14.16 8.25 -2.94
N LEU A 78 -13.53 8.65 -4.05
CA LEU A 78 -12.21 9.28 -4.00
C LEU A 78 -12.24 10.57 -3.17
N HIS A 79 -13.29 11.38 -3.29
CA HIS A 79 -13.48 12.58 -2.48
C HIS A 79 -13.69 12.28 -0.99
N GLU A 80 -14.33 11.17 -0.64
CA GLU A 80 -14.52 10.73 0.75
C GLU A 80 -13.20 10.24 1.40
N TYR A 81 -12.38 9.53 0.61
CA TYR A 81 -11.20 8.85 1.13
C TYR A 81 -9.90 9.62 0.94
N TYR A 82 -9.76 10.48 -0.07
CA TYR A 82 -8.50 11.14 -0.43
C TYR A 82 -8.56 12.66 -0.30
N GLN A 83 -7.44 13.25 0.14
CA GLN A 83 -7.28 14.71 0.20
C GLN A 83 -7.30 15.33 -1.21
N PRO A 84 -7.72 16.60 -1.37
CA PRO A 84 -7.77 17.26 -2.68
C PRO A 84 -6.46 17.26 -3.46
N THR A 85 -5.32 17.23 -2.77
CA THR A 85 -3.96 17.19 -3.32
C THR A 85 -3.45 15.77 -3.60
N ALA A 86 -4.26 14.74 -3.36
CA ALA A 86 -3.84 13.36 -3.57
C ALA A 86 -3.77 13.02 -5.05
N LEU A 87 -2.73 12.29 -5.45
CA LEU A 87 -2.50 11.84 -6.82
C LEU A 87 -3.73 11.18 -7.46
N LEU A 88 -4.46 10.33 -6.72
CA LEU A 88 -5.65 9.64 -7.25
C LEU A 88 -6.86 10.57 -7.49
N ARG A 89 -6.81 11.82 -7.01
CA ARG A 89 -7.82 12.84 -7.29
C ARG A 89 -7.42 13.78 -8.42
N ASP A 90 -6.19 13.69 -8.90
CA ASP A 90 -5.71 14.42 -10.07
C ASP A 90 -5.96 13.58 -11.32
N ALA A 91 -6.70 14.14 -12.28
CA ALA A 91 -7.08 13.44 -13.50
C ALA A 91 -5.88 13.20 -14.43
N GLU A 92 -4.93 14.13 -14.48
CA GLU A 92 -3.76 14.04 -15.35
C GLU A 92 -2.78 12.98 -14.80
N GLU A 93 -2.48 13.06 -13.50
CA GLU A 93 -1.62 12.07 -12.84
C GLU A 93 -2.25 10.67 -12.84
N GLY A 94 -3.58 10.58 -12.76
CA GLY A 94 -4.31 9.32 -12.88
C GLY A 94 -4.11 8.65 -14.24
N GLU A 95 -4.18 9.41 -15.33
CA GLU A 95 -3.93 8.90 -16.69
C GLU A 95 -2.46 8.47 -16.88
N PHE A 96 -1.51 9.24 -16.35
CA PHE A 96 -0.10 8.84 -16.33
C PHE A 96 0.07 7.51 -15.57
N LEU A 97 -0.52 7.38 -14.38
CA LEU A 97 -0.47 6.14 -13.60
C LEU A 97 -1.04 4.94 -14.36
N LEU A 98 -2.16 5.11 -15.07
CA LEU A 98 -2.73 4.07 -15.93
C LEU A 98 -1.77 3.67 -17.06
N SER A 99 -1.08 4.62 -17.70
CA SER A 99 -0.11 4.31 -18.76
C SER A 99 1.07 3.46 -18.26
N PHE A 100 1.55 3.71 -17.04
CA PHE A 100 2.59 2.89 -16.42
C PHE A 100 2.07 1.47 -16.13
N LEU A 101 0.86 1.35 -15.59
CA LEU A 101 0.24 0.05 -15.33
C LEU A 101 -0.01 -0.74 -16.61
N GLN A 102 -0.41 -0.06 -17.68
CA GLN A 102 -0.57 -0.68 -18.99
C GLN A 102 0.76 -1.28 -19.47
N GLY A 103 1.89 -0.59 -19.26
CA GLY A 103 3.23 -1.13 -19.51
C GLY A 103 3.52 -2.41 -18.70
N LEU A 104 3.05 -2.49 -17.45
CA LEU A 104 3.22 -3.68 -16.62
C LEU A 104 2.39 -4.87 -17.10
N THR A 105 1.29 -4.68 -17.84
CA THR A 105 0.49 -5.80 -18.37
C THR A 105 1.25 -6.67 -19.38
N SER A 106 2.32 -6.14 -19.97
CA SER A 106 3.21 -6.90 -20.87
C SER A 106 4.20 -7.80 -20.12
N LEU A 107 4.22 -7.76 -18.79
CA LEU A 107 5.08 -8.57 -17.94
C LEU A 107 4.28 -9.67 -17.24
N SER A 108 4.88 -10.85 -17.12
CA SER A 108 4.31 -11.95 -16.34
C SER A 108 4.84 -11.89 -14.90
N PHE A 109 3.93 -11.95 -13.94
CA PHE A 109 4.25 -11.94 -12.52
C PHE A 109 3.82 -13.24 -11.84
N GLU A 110 4.67 -13.74 -10.94
CA GLU A 110 4.38 -14.91 -10.09
C GLU A 110 4.57 -14.53 -8.61
N LEU A 111 3.83 -13.53 -8.15
CA LEU A 111 3.94 -13.02 -6.78
C LEU A 111 3.14 -13.89 -5.80
N SER A 112 3.79 -14.34 -4.72
CA SER A 112 3.11 -15.09 -3.66
C SER A 112 2.12 -14.21 -2.89
N TYR A 113 0.85 -14.59 -2.89
CA TYR A 113 -0.24 -13.86 -2.21
C TYR A 113 -0.90 -14.65 -1.05
N LYS A 114 -0.47 -15.88 -0.79
CA LYS A 114 -1.03 -16.80 0.23
C LYS A 114 -0.11 -16.95 1.45
N SER A 115 0.42 -15.85 1.98
CA SER A 115 1.42 -15.88 3.06
C SER A 115 1.09 -14.94 4.22
N ALA A 116 1.40 -15.36 5.44
CA ALA A 116 1.16 -14.56 6.65
C ALA A 116 2.02 -13.29 6.72
N ILE A 117 3.15 -13.23 6.01
CA ILE A 117 3.99 -12.02 5.87
C ILE A 117 3.22 -10.84 5.27
N LEU A 118 2.06 -11.11 4.68
CA LEU A 118 1.18 -10.09 4.14
C LEU A 118 0.49 -9.26 5.21
N ASN A 119 0.28 -9.83 6.40
CA ASN A 119 -0.47 -9.21 7.47
C ASN A 119 0.20 -7.98 8.10
N GLU A 120 1.48 -7.76 7.81
CA GLU A 120 2.28 -6.68 8.39
C GLU A 120 2.98 -5.87 7.31
N TRP A 121 3.24 -4.60 7.59
CA TRP A 121 4.10 -3.79 6.76
C TRP A 121 5.55 -4.13 7.09
N THR A 122 6.29 -4.62 6.10
CA THR A 122 7.74 -4.77 6.25
C THR A 122 8.41 -3.40 6.23
N LEU A 123 9.65 -3.32 6.72
CA LEU A 123 10.38 -2.05 6.79
C LEU A 123 10.56 -1.40 5.41
N THR A 124 10.80 -2.19 4.36
CA THR A 124 11.08 -1.65 3.02
C THR A 124 9.91 -0.82 2.44
N PRO A 125 8.66 -1.30 2.36
CA PRO A 125 7.53 -0.46 1.97
C PRO A 125 7.32 0.78 2.85
N LEU A 126 7.54 0.67 4.16
CA LEU A 126 7.38 1.82 5.07
C LEU A 126 8.44 2.89 4.82
N ALA A 127 9.69 2.47 4.60
CA ALA A 127 10.76 3.40 4.29
C ALA A 127 10.60 4.05 2.91
N LEU A 128 10.20 3.26 1.89
CA LEU A 128 9.92 3.79 0.55
C LEU A 128 8.73 4.77 0.52
N SER A 129 7.77 4.61 1.44
CA SER A 129 6.65 5.55 1.61
C SER A 129 6.99 6.74 2.50
N GLY A 130 8.23 6.85 3.00
CA GLY A 130 8.68 7.93 3.88
C GLY A 130 8.08 7.86 5.30
N LEU A 131 7.46 6.73 5.66
CA LEU A 131 6.85 6.52 6.97
C LEU A 131 7.86 6.02 8.02
N CYS A 132 8.96 5.42 7.58
CA CYS A 132 10.10 5.03 8.41
C CYS A 132 11.39 5.66 7.85
N PRO A 133 12.36 6.03 8.70
CA PRO A 133 13.68 6.45 8.26
C PRO A 133 14.36 5.32 7.47
N LEU A 134 14.95 5.65 6.31
CA LEU A 134 15.70 4.67 5.50
C LEU A 134 16.91 4.08 6.28
N SER A 135 17.41 4.80 7.29
CA SER A 135 18.46 4.36 8.21
C SER A 135 18.10 3.10 9.02
N GLU A 136 16.82 2.80 9.18
CA GLU A 136 16.36 1.59 9.87
C GLU A 136 16.39 0.33 8.97
N LEU A 137 16.75 0.47 7.68
CA LEU A 137 16.93 -0.66 6.76
C LEU A 137 18.31 -1.34 6.87
N ASP A 138 19.28 -0.72 7.54
CA ASP A 138 20.60 -1.33 7.75
C ASP A 138 20.55 -2.36 8.89
N PRO A 139 20.86 -3.64 8.65
CA PRO A 139 20.88 -4.67 9.70
C PRO A 139 21.96 -4.46 10.77
N LEU A 140 22.81 -3.45 10.65
CA LEU A 140 24.04 -3.27 11.44
C LEU A 140 23.94 -2.23 12.57
N SER A 141 22.80 -1.60 12.82
CA SER A 141 22.66 -0.58 13.89
C SER A 141 22.09 -1.11 15.22
N THR A 142 21.77 -2.41 15.33
CA THR A 142 21.40 -3.03 16.63
C THR A 142 22.63 -3.44 17.44
N SER A 143 23.53 -2.50 17.73
CA SER A 143 24.53 -2.66 18.80
C SER A 143 25.14 -1.31 19.15
N GLY A 144 24.55 -0.59 20.11
CA GLY A 144 25.24 0.55 20.71
C GLY A 144 24.33 1.62 21.26
N ALA A 145 23.49 1.32 22.25
CA ALA A 145 22.83 2.38 23.01
C ALA A 145 22.36 1.96 24.42
N GLU A 146 23.01 1.04 25.13
CA GLU A 146 22.80 0.94 26.59
C GLU A 146 24.10 0.53 27.28
N LEU A 147 24.86 1.52 27.77
CA LEU A 147 25.64 1.45 29.01
C LEU A 147 26.40 2.77 29.21
N GLN A 148 25.69 3.76 29.74
CA GLN A 148 26.31 4.76 30.61
C GLN A 148 25.25 5.33 31.55
N ARG A 149 25.35 4.96 32.84
CA ARG A 149 25.27 5.87 33.99
C ARG A 149 24.99 5.09 35.27
N LYS A 150 26.06 4.75 36.00
CA LYS A 150 26.06 4.83 37.46
C LYS A 150 27.49 5.00 37.96
N GLU A 151 27.93 6.25 37.98
CA GLU A 151 28.90 6.71 38.97
C GLU A 151 28.11 7.17 40.20
N SER A 152 28.33 6.51 41.33
CA SER A 152 28.30 7.03 42.71
C SER A 152 28.87 5.96 43.62
#